data_AF-A0A3C1RW36-F1
#
_entry.id   AF-A0A3C1RW36-F1
#
_cell.length_a   1.000
_cell.length_b   1.000
_cell.length_c   1.000
_cell.angle_alpha   90.00
_cell.angle_beta   90.00
_cell.angle_gamma   90.00
#
_symmetry.space_group_name_H-M   'P 1'
#
loop_
_entity.id
_entity.type
_entity.pdbx_description
1 polymer ?
#
loop_
_entity_poly.entity_id
_entity_poly.type
_entity_poly.pdbx_seq_one_letter_code
_entity_poly.pdbx_strand_id
1 'polypeptide(L)'
;MTHSPFVPSSKTQLLAAFQQILAEQKRIESKVATKEQEAEKEKGKQILETAATYTVDSIVKGLADLQLDFGSIITELTEKLRTESTKLEELKRGIEVENQHFKEIHKIRIVADSLHILTQEHQEKLSLLEHNATLSQEVLGKDIRIKRKIWEKEQEEFDTTIQEETERLNRCREQGEADYNYELERTRRIETDEYEDVRRKLERELLELNQQKDKNWTEREQVLMANQAEMERYQQQVTGYEEELKQAYDHAKEEAIQEATREAKVKSDLFNKEWESTKQGYELQVLSLEQTIQRQNEQITQISTQLQETLKQSQDLAMRAFSSSTSSNSGNK
;
A
#
# COMPACT_ATOMS: atom_id res chain seq x y z
N MET A 1 -105.33 -142.25 40.05
CA MET A 1 -105.12 -143.48 39.26
C MET A 1 -103.70 -143.93 39.59
N THR A 2 -103.41 -145.06 40.25
CA THR A 2 -104.03 -146.39 40.26
C THR A 2 -103.75 -147.12 41.59
N HIS A 3 -104.74 -147.89 42.08
CA HIS A 3 -104.69 -149.00 43.07
C HIS A 3 -104.16 -148.72 44.49
N SER A 4 -104.76 -149.16 45.59
CA SER A 4 -105.66 -150.29 45.81
C SER A 4 -106.41 -150.12 47.16
N PRO A 5 -107.65 -150.62 47.28
CA PRO A 5 -108.51 -150.46 48.45
C PRO A 5 -108.27 -151.57 49.47
N PHE A 6 -108.60 -151.33 50.74
CA PHE A 6 -108.93 -152.44 51.65
C PHE A 6 -109.91 -152.01 52.74
N VAL A 7 -111.19 -152.06 52.38
CA VAL A 7 -112.21 -152.57 53.30
C VAL A 7 -112.47 -154.00 52.84
N PRO A 8 -112.09 -155.02 53.62
CA PRO A 8 -113.06 -156.00 54.12
C PRO A 8 -112.76 -156.44 55.57
N SER A 9 -113.76 -156.57 56.44
CA SER A 9 -114.72 -157.69 56.49
C SER A 9 -114.12 -159.01 56.99
N SER A 10 -113.56 -159.04 58.21
CA SER A 10 -113.75 -160.18 59.12
C SER A 10 -113.39 -159.77 60.56
N LYS A 11 -114.17 -160.25 61.54
CA LYS A 11 -114.03 -159.91 62.98
C LYS A 11 -112.61 -160.19 63.51
N THR A 12 -111.86 -161.07 62.85
CA THR A 12 -110.50 -161.47 63.22
C THR A 12 -109.42 -160.45 62.84
N GLN A 13 -109.57 -159.70 61.74
CA GLN A 13 -108.60 -158.64 61.41
C GLN A 13 -108.77 -157.39 62.27
N LEU A 14 -110.01 -157.08 62.67
CA LEU A 14 -110.29 -155.96 63.58
C LEU A 14 -109.80 -156.27 65.01
N LEU A 15 -109.91 -157.53 65.46
CA LEU A 15 -109.30 -157.98 66.70
C LEU A 15 -107.76 -158.01 66.63
N ALA A 16 -107.18 -158.36 65.49
CA ALA A 16 -105.72 -158.31 65.31
C ALA A 16 -105.19 -156.87 65.35
N ALA A 17 -105.86 -155.94 64.66
CA ALA A 17 -105.53 -154.52 64.72
C ALA A 17 -105.72 -153.95 66.13
N PHE A 18 -106.79 -154.34 66.84
CA PHE A 18 -107.04 -153.88 68.20
C PHE A 18 -106.05 -154.49 69.22
N GLN A 19 -105.65 -155.75 69.04
CA GLN A 19 -104.60 -156.37 69.86
C GLN A 19 -103.21 -155.79 69.57
N GLN A 20 -102.92 -155.39 68.33
CA GLN A 20 -101.69 -154.65 68.02
C GLN A 20 -101.67 -153.29 68.72
N ILE A 21 -102.77 -152.54 68.70
CA ILE A 21 -102.87 -151.25 69.39
C ILE A 21 -102.74 -151.41 70.91
N LEU A 22 -103.35 -152.44 71.51
CA LEU A 22 -103.20 -152.71 72.95
C LEU A 22 -101.78 -153.18 73.33
N ALA A 23 -101.10 -153.90 72.44
CA ALA A 23 -99.71 -154.30 72.64
C ALA A 23 -98.74 -153.11 72.51
N GLU A 24 -99.03 -152.14 71.63
CA GLU A 24 -98.27 -150.89 71.54
C GLU A 24 -98.53 -149.97 72.73
N GLN A 25 -99.78 -149.83 73.20
CA GLN A 25 -100.08 -149.04 74.41
C GLN A 25 -99.44 -149.61 75.68
N LYS A 26 -99.45 -150.94 75.88
CA LYS A 26 -98.78 -151.55 77.05
C LYS A 26 -97.26 -151.45 77.01
N ARG A 27 -96.64 -151.25 75.83
CA ARG A 27 -95.21 -150.91 75.74
C ARG A 27 -94.91 -149.44 76.07
N ILE A 28 -95.89 -148.55 75.91
CA ILE A 28 -95.72 -147.11 76.16
C ILE A 28 -96.03 -146.73 77.63
N GLU A 29 -96.81 -147.52 78.36
CA GLU A 29 -97.20 -147.18 79.75
C GLU A 29 -96.19 -147.55 80.87
N SER A 30 -95.11 -148.27 80.59
CA SER A 30 -94.22 -148.79 81.66
C SER A 30 -92.79 -148.25 81.70
N LYS A 31 -92.45 -147.20 80.93
CA LYS A 31 -91.22 -146.41 81.16
C LYS A 31 -91.44 -144.91 80.95
N VAL A 32 -91.31 -144.21 82.08
CA VAL A 32 -91.33 -142.76 82.27
C VAL A 32 -90.45 -142.04 81.24
N ALA A 33 -91.04 -140.97 80.71
CA ALA A 33 -90.58 -140.12 79.63
C ALA A 33 -89.20 -139.48 79.85
N THR A 34 -88.33 -139.64 78.86
CA THR A 34 -87.09 -138.88 78.67
C THR A 34 -87.32 -137.78 77.63
N LYS A 35 -86.86 -136.56 77.95
CA LYS A 35 -87.02 -135.25 77.26
C LYS A 35 -86.87 -135.19 75.73
N GLU A 36 -86.46 -136.27 75.08
CA GLU A 36 -86.11 -136.30 73.66
C GLU A 36 -87.34 -136.44 72.75
N GLN A 37 -88.40 -137.13 73.20
CA GLN A 37 -89.65 -137.28 72.43
C GLN A 37 -90.61 -136.08 72.55
N GLU A 38 -90.49 -135.26 73.61
CA GLU A 38 -91.17 -133.96 73.67
C GLU A 38 -90.50 -132.95 72.74
N ALA A 39 -89.16 -132.94 72.65
CA ALA A 39 -88.40 -132.06 71.77
C ALA A 39 -88.66 -132.32 70.27
N GLU A 40 -88.85 -133.57 69.84
CA GLU A 40 -89.22 -133.87 68.44
C GLU A 40 -90.66 -133.50 68.10
N LYS A 41 -91.60 -133.61 69.06
CA LYS A 41 -92.96 -133.10 68.86
C LYS A 41 -93.02 -131.58 68.86
N GLU A 42 -92.20 -130.90 69.66
CA GLU A 42 -92.06 -129.45 69.64
C GLU A 42 -91.47 -128.97 68.30
N LYS A 43 -90.41 -129.62 67.80
CA LYS A 43 -89.82 -129.32 66.48
C LYS A 43 -90.77 -129.64 65.33
N GLY A 44 -91.52 -130.74 65.40
CA GLY A 44 -92.56 -131.08 64.43
C GLY A 44 -93.69 -130.05 64.39
N LYS A 45 -94.08 -129.49 65.54
CA LYS A 45 -95.04 -128.38 65.62
C LYS A 45 -94.47 -127.06 65.09
N GLN A 46 -93.22 -126.73 65.39
CA GLN A 46 -92.57 -125.51 64.88
C GLN A 46 -92.37 -125.53 63.37
N ILE A 47 -92.09 -126.68 62.76
CA ILE A 47 -92.00 -126.82 61.30
C ILE A 47 -93.38 -126.75 60.66
N LEU A 48 -94.43 -127.29 61.30
CA LEU A 48 -95.80 -127.13 60.81
C LEU A 48 -96.30 -125.68 60.95
N GLU A 49 -95.93 -124.96 62.02
CA GLU A 49 -96.27 -123.54 62.19
C GLU A 49 -95.55 -122.66 61.15
N THR A 50 -94.26 -122.89 60.91
CA THR A 50 -93.51 -122.14 59.89
C THR A 50 -93.95 -122.48 58.46
N ALA A 51 -94.32 -123.74 58.18
CA ALA A 51 -94.88 -124.14 56.90
C ALA A 51 -96.31 -123.60 56.66
N ALA A 52 -97.13 -123.47 57.71
CA ALA A 52 -98.47 -122.90 57.61
C ALA A 52 -98.46 -121.38 57.36
N THR A 53 -97.40 -120.66 57.76
CA THR A 53 -97.23 -119.24 57.43
C THR A 53 -96.85 -118.98 55.97
N TYR A 54 -96.29 -119.96 55.26
CA TYR A 54 -96.02 -119.89 53.81
C TYR A 54 -97.30 -120.13 53.00
N THR A 55 -98.27 -119.24 53.17
CA THR A 55 -99.46 -119.18 52.30
C THR A 55 -99.08 -118.53 50.97
N VAL A 56 -99.79 -118.87 49.88
CA VAL A 56 -99.58 -118.28 48.54
C VAL A 56 -99.54 -116.75 48.60
N ASP A 57 -100.33 -116.16 49.50
CA ASP A 57 -100.40 -114.72 49.74
C ASP A 57 -99.11 -114.14 50.36
N SER A 58 -98.43 -114.88 51.25
CA SER A 58 -97.14 -114.48 51.83
C SER A 58 -95.98 -114.54 50.84
N ILE A 59 -96.02 -115.53 49.93
CA ILE A 59 -95.01 -115.69 48.87
C ILE A 59 -95.24 -114.63 47.79
N VAL A 60 -96.49 -114.35 47.42
CA VAL A 60 -96.83 -113.27 46.49
C VAL A 60 -96.53 -111.90 47.08
N LYS A 61 -96.78 -111.67 48.38
CA LYS A 61 -96.30 -110.46 49.08
C LYS A 61 -94.79 -110.36 49.10
N GLY A 62 -94.07 -111.43 49.44
CA GLY A 62 -92.61 -111.44 49.41
C GLY A 62 -92.04 -111.20 48.00
N LEU A 63 -92.71 -111.72 46.95
CA LEU A 63 -92.34 -111.46 45.55
C LEU A 63 -92.65 -110.01 45.16
N ALA A 64 -93.77 -109.45 45.61
CA ALA A 64 -94.14 -108.06 45.38
C ALA A 64 -93.20 -107.09 46.11
N ASP A 65 -92.85 -107.38 47.37
CA ASP A 65 -91.88 -106.62 48.17
C ASP A 65 -90.50 -106.70 47.52
N LEU A 66 -90.06 -107.88 47.05
CA LEU A 66 -88.81 -108.01 46.29
C LEU A 66 -88.85 -107.21 44.99
N GLN A 67 -89.97 -107.20 44.28
CA GLN A 67 -90.13 -106.41 43.05
C GLN A 67 -90.12 -104.90 43.33
N LEU A 68 -90.63 -104.48 44.48
CA LEU A 68 -90.63 -103.09 44.94
C LEU A 68 -89.23 -102.65 45.40
N ASP A 69 -88.51 -103.50 46.13
CA ASP A 69 -87.12 -103.31 46.53
C ASP A 69 -86.18 -103.31 45.32
N PHE A 70 -86.41 -104.19 44.34
CA PHE A 70 -85.64 -104.19 43.10
C PHE A 70 -85.93 -102.93 42.27
N GLY A 71 -87.18 -102.47 42.26
CA GLY A 71 -87.56 -101.17 41.68
C GLY A 71 -86.87 -100.01 42.38
N SER A 72 -86.83 -99.99 43.72
CA SER A 72 -86.22 -98.93 44.52
C SER A 72 -84.70 -98.88 44.33
N ILE A 73 -84.03 -100.04 44.34
CA ILE A 73 -82.58 -100.15 44.10
C ILE A 73 -82.24 -99.74 42.66
N ILE A 74 -83.06 -100.10 41.66
CA ILE A 74 -82.86 -99.64 40.29
C ILE A 74 -83.03 -98.12 40.19
N THR A 75 -84.03 -97.54 40.86
CA THR A 75 -84.21 -96.09 40.86
C THR A 75 -83.05 -95.38 41.57
N GLU A 76 -82.58 -95.89 42.71
CA GLU A 76 -81.45 -95.32 43.44
C GLU A 76 -80.13 -95.47 42.66
N LEU A 77 -79.91 -96.61 42.00
CA LEU A 77 -78.77 -96.82 41.12
C LEU A 77 -78.82 -95.91 39.89
N THR A 78 -80.00 -95.70 39.32
CA THR A 78 -80.21 -94.78 38.19
C THR A 78 -79.96 -93.34 38.62
N GLU A 79 -80.38 -92.96 39.82
CA GLU A 79 -80.13 -91.63 40.38
C GLU A 79 -78.65 -91.42 40.73
N LYS A 80 -77.97 -92.42 41.30
CA LYS A 80 -76.51 -92.42 41.49
C LYS A 80 -75.76 -92.37 40.16
N LEU A 81 -76.17 -93.14 39.16
CA LEU A 81 -75.55 -93.10 37.83
C LEU A 81 -75.79 -91.76 37.14
N ARG A 82 -76.98 -91.17 37.31
CA ARG A 82 -77.30 -89.83 36.81
C ARG A 82 -76.44 -88.78 37.49
N THR A 83 -76.30 -88.82 38.81
CA THR A 83 -75.46 -87.86 39.55
C THR A 83 -73.98 -88.02 39.24
N GLU A 84 -73.47 -89.26 39.07
CA GLU A 84 -72.11 -89.49 38.61
C GLU A 84 -71.91 -89.06 37.14
N SER A 85 -72.90 -89.25 36.28
CA SER A 85 -72.86 -88.76 34.90
C SER A 85 -72.86 -87.23 34.84
N THR A 86 -73.66 -86.54 35.67
CA THR A 86 -73.63 -85.07 35.74
C THR A 86 -72.31 -84.56 36.30
N LYS A 87 -71.76 -85.19 37.35
CA LYS A 87 -70.42 -84.85 37.85
C LYS A 87 -69.34 -85.03 36.78
N LEU A 88 -69.42 -86.12 36.00
CA LEU A 88 -68.48 -86.37 34.91
C LEU A 88 -68.60 -85.34 33.79
N GLU A 89 -69.81 -84.87 33.49
CA GLU A 89 -70.05 -83.81 32.51
C GLU A 89 -69.56 -82.44 33.02
N GLU A 90 -69.81 -82.11 34.29
CA GLU A 90 -69.28 -80.92 34.96
C GLU A 90 -67.75 -80.92 35.00
N LEU A 91 -67.13 -82.06 35.32
CA LEU A 91 -65.67 -82.22 35.31
C LEU A 91 -65.09 -82.05 33.90
N LYS A 92 -65.70 -82.67 32.88
CA LYS A 92 -65.28 -82.48 31.48
C LYS A 92 -65.36 -81.02 31.06
N ARG A 93 -66.46 -80.34 31.41
CA ARG A 93 -66.65 -78.92 31.10
C ARG A 93 -65.69 -78.03 31.89
N GLY A 94 -65.40 -78.36 33.14
CA GLY A 94 -64.38 -77.70 33.96
C GLY A 94 -62.98 -77.84 33.36
N ILE A 95 -62.61 -79.04 32.87
CA ILE A 95 -61.34 -79.29 32.17
C ILE A 95 -61.26 -78.48 30.87
N GLU A 96 -62.35 -78.35 30.13
CA GLU A 96 -62.41 -77.51 28.91
C GLU A 96 -62.15 -76.03 29.24
N VAL A 97 -62.83 -75.50 30.27
CA VAL A 97 -62.66 -74.11 30.73
C VAL A 97 -61.25 -73.86 31.25
N GLU A 98 -60.71 -74.76 32.07
CA GLU A 98 -59.32 -74.68 32.54
C GLU A 98 -58.30 -74.75 31.40
N ASN A 99 -58.54 -75.58 30.37
CA ASN A 99 -57.69 -75.59 29.18
C ASN A 99 -57.76 -74.27 28.39
N GLN A 100 -58.92 -73.62 28.33
CA GLN A 100 -59.05 -72.29 27.72
C GLN A 100 -58.31 -71.24 28.55
N HIS A 101 -58.48 -71.24 29.88
CA HIS A 101 -57.75 -70.37 30.80
C HIS A 101 -56.23 -70.58 30.69
N PHE A 102 -55.76 -71.83 30.61
CA PHE A 102 -54.35 -72.15 30.42
C PHE A 102 -53.81 -71.57 29.11
N LYS A 103 -54.57 -71.67 28.01
CA LYS A 103 -54.19 -71.06 26.72
C LYS A 103 -54.12 -69.54 26.80
N GLU A 104 -55.04 -68.89 27.52
CA GLU A 104 -55.02 -67.44 27.73
C GLU A 104 -53.82 -67.00 28.56
N ILE A 105 -53.56 -67.66 29.69
CA ILE A 105 -52.39 -67.39 30.53
C ILE A 105 -51.09 -67.61 29.74
N HIS A 106 -51.04 -68.65 28.89
CA HIS A 106 -49.89 -68.89 28.03
C HIS A 106 -49.67 -67.76 27.00
N LYS A 107 -50.74 -67.28 26.36
CA LYS A 107 -50.67 -66.12 25.46
C LYS A 107 -50.21 -64.85 26.20
N ILE A 108 -50.75 -64.61 27.40
CA ILE A 108 -50.34 -63.48 28.24
C ILE A 108 -48.86 -63.59 28.61
N ARG A 109 -48.36 -64.80 28.96
CA ARG A 109 -46.95 -65.03 29.22
C ARG A 109 -46.09 -64.71 28.00
N ILE A 110 -46.42 -65.23 26.82
CA ILE A 110 -45.66 -64.94 25.59
C ILE A 110 -45.60 -63.43 25.33
N VAL A 111 -46.72 -62.72 25.48
CA VAL A 111 -46.76 -61.27 25.29
C VAL A 111 -45.92 -60.56 26.36
N ALA A 112 -46.02 -60.96 27.62
CA ALA A 112 -45.23 -60.38 28.71
C ALA A 112 -43.72 -60.61 28.51
N ASP A 113 -43.31 -61.81 28.10
CA ASP A 113 -41.92 -62.15 27.80
C ASP A 113 -41.42 -61.34 26.59
N SER A 114 -42.24 -61.20 25.53
CA SER A 114 -41.89 -60.38 24.37
C SER A 114 -41.76 -58.89 24.70
N LEU A 115 -42.63 -58.38 25.57
CA LEU A 115 -42.59 -57.00 26.03
C LEU A 115 -41.37 -56.77 26.92
N HIS A 116 -41.02 -57.74 27.76
CA HIS A 116 -39.82 -57.70 28.59
C HIS A 116 -38.55 -57.65 27.73
N ILE A 117 -38.44 -58.54 26.73
CA ILE A 117 -37.31 -58.54 25.77
C ILE A 117 -37.23 -57.20 25.03
N LEU A 118 -38.36 -56.69 24.52
CA LEU A 118 -38.39 -55.41 23.81
C LEU A 118 -37.99 -54.25 24.72
N THR A 119 -38.42 -54.25 25.98
CA THR A 119 -38.05 -53.23 26.98
C THR A 119 -36.55 -53.27 27.26
N GLN A 120 -35.98 -54.47 27.39
CA GLN A 120 -34.54 -54.65 27.57
C GLN A 120 -33.75 -54.12 26.36
N GLU A 121 -34.14 -54.49 25.13
CA GLU A 121 -33.50 -53.97 23.92
C GLU A 121 -33.57 -52.44 23.82
N HIS A 122 -34.72 -51.84 24.18
CA HIS A 122 -34.85 -50.39 24.21
C HIS A 122 -33.93 -49.75 25.25
N GLN A 123 -33.82 -50.34 26.42
CA GLN A 123 -32.94 -49.85 27.48
C GLN A 123 -31.46 -49.95 27.07
N GLU A 124 -31.07 -51.04 26.41
CA GLU A 124 -29.73 -51.19 25.83
C GLU A 124 -29.47 -50.14 24.75
N LYS A 125 -30.40 -49.94 23.81
CA LYS A 125 -30.30 -48.91 22.76
C LYS A 125 -30.20 -47.50 23.34
N LEU A 126 -30.99 -47.18 24.38
CA LEU A 126 -30.90 -45.90 25.08
C LEU A 126 -29.53 -45.72 25.74
N SER A 127 -29.03 -46.74 26.44
CA SER A 127 -27.71 -46.68 27.05
C SER A 127 -26.58 -46.46 26.04
N LEU A 128 -26.67 -47.10 24.86
CA LEU A 128 -25.72 -46.91 23.77
C LEU A 128 -25.80 -45.51 23.17
N LEU A 129 -27.01 -44.96 23.00
CA LEU A 129 -27.20 -43.60 22.50
C LEU A 129 -26.66 -42.57 23.49
N GLU A 130 -26.94 -42.73 24.79
CA GLU A 130 -26.39 -41.87 25.86
C GLU A 130 -24.87 -41.95 25.90
N HIS A 131 -24.30 -43.14 25.80
CA HIS A 131 -22.85 -43.33 25.75
C HIS A 131 -22.23 -42.66 24.52
N ASN A 132 -22.83 -42.82 23.33
CA ASN A 132 -22.33 -42.18 22.11
C ASN A 132 -22.47 -40.64 22.16
N ALA A 133 -23.56 -40.14 22.74
CA ALA A 133 -23.77 -38.70 22.92
C ALA A 133 -22.73 -38.10 23.87
N THR A 134 -22.48 -38.76 25.00
CA THR A 134 -21.45 -38.33 25.98
C THR A 134 -20.06 -38.36 25.37
N LEU A 135 -19.67 -39.44 24.68
CA LEU A 135 -18.39 -39.51 23.95
C LEU A 135 -18.26 -38.39 22.91
N SER A 136 -19.30 -38.16 22.11
CA SER A 136 -19.29 -37.10 21.09
C SER A 136 -19.14 -35.71 21.72
N GLN A 137 -19.80 -35.47 22.85
CA GLN A 137 -19.70 -34.21 23.60
C GLN A 137 -18.30 -34.04 24.20
N GLU A 138 -17.67 -35.10 24.70
CA GLU A 138 -16.30 -35.06 25.19
C GLU A 138 -15.28 -34.77 24.09
N VAL A 139 -15.41 -35.43 22.93
CA VAL A 139 -14.55 -35.21 21.75
C VAL A 139 -14.70 -33.77 21.26
N LEU A 140 -15.93 -33.30 21.06
CA LEU A 140 -16.21 -31.92 20.66
C LEU A 140 -15.66 -30.92 21.68
N GLY A 141 -15.81 -31.20 22.98
CA GLY A 141 -15.26 -30.40 24.05
C GLY A 141 -13.73 -30.33 24.02
N LYS A 142 -13.05 -31.43 23.70
CA LYS A 142 -11.59 -31.45 23.52
C LYS A 142 -11.18 -30.63 22.30
N ASP A 143 -11.86 -30.81 21.17
CA ASP A 143 -11.57 -30.07 19.93
C ASP A 143 -11.77 -28.57 20.09
N ILE A 144 -12.86 -28.14 20.73
CA ILE A 144 -13.10 -26.72 21.03
C ILE A 144 -11.96 -26.15 21.89
N ARG A 145 -11.52 -26.88 22.93
CA ARG A 145 -10.41 -26.44 23.78
C ARG A 145 -9.09 -26.35 23.01
N ILE A 146 -8.79 -27.31 22.15
CA ILE A 146 -7.58 -27.31 21.33
C ILE A 146 -7.61 -26.14 20.36
N LYS A 147 -8.71 -25.95 19.61
CA LYS A 147 -8.86 -24.84 18.66
C LYS A 147 -8.79 -23.48 19.32
N ARG A 148 -9.41 -23.31 20.50
CA ARG A 148 -9.29 -22.06 21.26
C ARG A 148 -7.86 -21.76 21.66
N LYS A 149 -7.11 -22.77 22.13
CA LYS A 149 -5.68 -22.59 22.47
C LYS A 149 -4.81 -22.28 21.26
N ILE A 150 -5.10 -22.88 20.11
CA ILE A 150 -4.38 -22.58 18.86
C ILE A 150 -4.68 -21.14 18.45
N TRP A 151 -5.95 -20.75 18.43
CA TRP A 151 -6.36 -19.40 18.05
C TRP A 151 -5.80 -18.33 19.02
N GLU A 152 -5.78 -18.60 20.33
CA GLU A 152 -5.17 -17.70 21.32
C GLU A 152 -3.68 -17.49 21.05
N LYS A 153 -2.94 -18.56 20.71
CA LYS A 153 -1.54 -18.45 20.30
C LYS A 153 -1.36 -17.69 18.98
N GLU A 154 -2.18 -17.99 17.98
CA GLU A 154 -2.14 -17.28 16.70
C GLU A 154 -2.44 -15.78 16.88
N GLN A 155 -3.34 -15.44 17.80
CA GLN A 155 -3.66 -14.05 18.15
C GLN A 155 -2.47 -13.36 18.83
N GLU A 156 -1.81 -14.02 19.79
CA GLU A 156 -0.60 -13.50 20.44
C GLU A 156 0.55 -13.32 19.43
N GLU A 157 0.78 -14.31 18.56
CA GLU A 157 1.79 -14.23 17.49
C GLU A 157 1.49 -13.10 16.49
N PHE A 158 0.21 -12.91 16.15
CA PHE A 158 -0.21 -11.82 15.28
C PHE A 158 -0.02 -10.45 15.95
N ASP A 159 -0.42 -10.30 17.21
CA ASP A 159 -0.28 -9.05 17.95
C ASP A 159 1.20 -8.67 18.14
N THR A 160 2.06 -9.64 18.46
CA THR A 160 3.52 -9.43 18.53
C THR A 160 4.11 -9.04 17.17
N THR A 161 3.71 -9.70 16.08
CA THR A 161 4.16 -9.36 14.72
C THR A 161 3.76 -7.93 14.34
N ILE A 162 2.53 -7.51 14.67
CA ILE A 162 2.09 -6.12 14.47
C ILE A 162 2.95 -5.15 15.27
N GLN A 163 3.21 -5.45 16.54
CA GLN A 163 4.05 -4.60 17.39
C GLN A 163 5.45 -4.44 16.80
N GLU A 164 6.10 -5.55 16.41
CA GLU A 164 7.42 -5.53 15.79
C GLU A 164 7.46 -4.72 14.49
N GLU A 165 6.47 -4.89 13.61
CA GLU A 165 6.37 -4.13 12.36
C GLU A 165 6.10 -2.64 12.60
N THR A 166 5.26 -2.30 13.56
CA THR A 166 5.01 -0.89 13.93
C THR A 166 6.25 -0.23 14.54
N GLU A 167 6.97 -0.93 15.42
CA GLU A 167 8.24 -0.44 15.95
C GLU A 167 9.29 -0.26 14.86
N ARG A 168 9.40 -1.23 13.94
CA ARG A 168 10.33 -1.13 12.80
C ARG A 168 10.01 0.08 11.94
N LEU A 169 8.74 0.29 11.60
CA LEU A 169 8.28 1.45 10.83
C LEU A 169 8.58 2.77 11.56
N ASN A 170 8.32 2.84 12.87
CA ASN A 170 8.61 4.04 13.67
C ASN A 170 10.12 4.32 13.70
N ARG A 171 10.95 3.31 13.93
CA ARG A 171 12.42 3.47 13.89
C ARG A 171 12.90 3.93 12.51
N CYS A 172 12.37 3.37 11.42
CA CYS A 172 12.70 3.82 10.07
C CYS A 172 12.27 5.27 9.81
N ARG A 173 11.10 5.69 10.33
CA ARG A 173 10.65 7.09 10.23
C ARG A 173 11.54 8.03 11.02
N GLU A 174 11.86 7.70 12.26
CA GLU A 174 12.76 8.48 13.11
C GLU A 174 14.16 8.61 12.50
N GLN A 175 14.71 7.52 11.95
CA GLN A 175 15.98 7.54 11.22
C GLN A 175 15.89 8.41 9.97
N GLY A 176 14.84 8.26 9.17
CA GLY A 176 14.65 9.07 7.97
C GLY A 176 14.49 10.56 8.26
N GLU A 177 13.78 10.92 9.34
CA GLU A 177 13.67 12.31 9.79
C GLU A 177 15.00 12.86 10.30
N ALA A 178 15.76 12.07 11.06
CA ALA A 178 17.09 12.46 11.54
C ALA A 178 18.08 12.67 10.40
N ASP A 179 18.14 11.73 9.44
CA ASP A 179 19.00 11.80 8.27
C ASP A 179 18.64 13.01 7.39
N TYR A 180 17.35 13.23 7.14
CA TYR A 180 16.88 14.37 6.37
C TYR A 180 17.25 15.71 7.05
N ASN A 181 17.03 15.83 8.35
CA ASN A 181 17.38 17.03 9.10
C ASN A 181 18.90 17.28 9.09
N TYR A 182 19.69 16.22 9.24
CA TYR A 182 21.15 16.29 9.15
C TYR A 182 21.61 16.75 7.76
N GLU A 183 21.07 16.16 6.69
CA GLU A 183 21.39 16.57 5.32
C GLU A 183 20.99 18.02 5.03
N LEU A 184 19.83 18.45 5.54
CA LEU A 184 19.36 19.83 5.42
C LEU A 184 20.31 20.82 6.13
N GLU A 185 20.68 20.53 7.38
CA GLU A 185 21.63 21.35 8.14
C GLU A 185 22.99 21.40 7.48
N ARG A 186 23.50 20.25 7.02
CA ARG A 186 24.77 20.16 6.28
C ARG A 186 24.73 20.98 5.01
N THR A 187 23.66 20.90 4.23
CA THR A 187 23.51 21.64 2.97
C THR A 187 23.46 23.13 3.23
N ARG A 188 22.64 23.58 4.20
CA ARG A 188 22.58 24.99 4.62
C ARG A 188 23.93 25.53 5.07
N ARG A 189 24.70 24.72 5.81
CA ARG A 189 26.04 25.11 6.26
C ARG A 189 26.99 25.27 5.08
N ILE A 190 27.00 24.33 4.13
CA ILE A 190 27.80 24.43 2.91
C ILE A 190 27.41 25.68 2.11
N GLU A 191 26.12 25.91 1.88
CA GLU A 191 25.62 27.09 1.17
C GLU A 191 26.01 28.40 1.87
N THR A 192 25.97 28.42 3.21
CA THR A 192 26.38 29.58 4.01
C THR A 192 27.88 29.82 3.90
N ASP A 193 28.71 28.78 4.03
CA ASP A 193 30.15 28.88 3.92
C ASP A 193 30.57 29.34 2.50
N GLU A 194 29.92 28.81 1.45
CA GLU A 194 30.14 29.22 0.06
C GLU A 194 29.73 30.68 -0.17
N TYR A 195 28.57 31.10 0.35
CA TYR A 195 28.12 32.48 0.27
C TYR A 195 29.10 33.44 0.98
N GLU A 196 29.57 33.09 2.16
CA GLU A 196 30.54 33.89 2.91
C GLU A 196 31.90 33.95 2.22
N ASP A 197 32.35 32.86 1.58
CA ASP A 197 33.56 32.85 0.76
C ASP A 197 33.44 33.78 -0.45
N VAL A 198 32.32 33.73 -1.17
CA VAL A 198 32.03 34.63 -2.29
C VAL A 198 31.98 36.08 -1.82
N ARG A 199 31.28 36.35 -0.70
CA ARG A 199 31.22 37.70 -0.11
C ARG A 199 32.61 38.22 0.23
N ARG A 200 33.44 37.41 0.90
CA ARG A 200 34.83 37.77 1.27
C ARG A 200 35.72 37.99 0.06
N LYS A 201 35.52 37.26 -1.05
CA LYS A 201 36.26 37.49 -2.31
C LYS A 201 35.85 38.81 -2.94
N LEU A 202 34.54 39.06 -3.05
CA LEU A 202 34.02 40.30 -3.62
C LEU A 202 34.45 41.53 -2.81
N GLU A 203 34.40 41.46 -1.48
CA GLU A 203 34.87 42.54 -0.60
C GLU A 203 36.36 42.85 -0.83
N ARG A 204 37.19 41.81 -1.00
CA ARG A 204 38.62 41.98 -1.33
C ARG A 204 38.83 42.60 -2.71
N GLU A 205 38.14 42.11 -3.73
CA GLU A 205 38.22 42.65 -5.09
C GLU A 205 37.77 44.12 -5.15
N LEU A 206 36.70 44.49 -4.44
CA LEU A 206 36.24 45.87 -4.34
C LEU A 206 37.25 46.76 -3.62
N LEU A 207 37.88 46.26 -2.55
CA LEU A 207 38.90 46.99 -1.82
C LEU A 207 40.15 47.20 -2.68
N GLU A 208 40.62 46.18 -3.38
CA GLU A 208 41.75 46.28 -4.31
C GLU A 208 41.43 47.25 -5.47
N LEU A 209 40.23 47.16 -6.05
CA LEU A 209 39.78 48.06 -7.10
C LEU A 209 39.71 49.52 -6.61
N ASN A 210 39.18 49.75 -5.41
CA ASN A 210 39.12 51.09 -4.83
C ASN A 210 40.53 51.63 -4.57
N GLN A 211 41.44 50.83 -4.00
CA GLN A 211 42.83 51.26 -3.82
C GLN A 211 43.53 51.59 -5.14
N GLN A 212 43.29 50.82 -6.21
CA GLN A 212 43.81 51.13 -7.55
C GLN A 212 43.22 52.43 -8.09
N LYS A 213 41.91 52.63 -7.96
CA LYS A 213 41.23 53.87 -8.37
C LYS A 213 41.75 55.09 -7.60
N ASP A 214 41.93 54.97 -6.29
CA ASP A 214 42.46 56.04 -5.45
C ASP A 214 43.89 56.40 -5.87
N LYS A 215 44.76 55.41 -6.10
CA LYS A 215 46.11 55.64 -6.65
C LYS A 215 46.05 56.37 -7.99
N ASN A 216 45.28 55.86 -8.95
CA ASN A 216 45.14 56.49 -10.27
C ASN A 216 44.59 57.92 -10.17
N TRP A 217 43.66 58.17 -9.25
CA TRP A 217 43.12 59.51 -9.00
C TRP A 217 44.19 60.44 -8.44
N THR A 218 44.94 60.00 -7.42
CA THR A 218 46.03 60.80 -6.83
C THR A 218 47.14 61.09 -7.84
N GLU A 219 47.53 60.12 -8.67
CA GLU A 219 48.52 60.32 -9.75
C GLU A 219 48.01 61.32 -10.78
N ARG A 220 46.75 61.20 -11.19
CA ARG A 220 46.12 62.14 -12.12
C ARG A 220 46.07 63.55 -11.52
N GLU A 221 45.67 63.69 -10.27
CA GLU A 221 45.61 64.97 -9.57
C GLU A 221 47.00 65.60 -9.45
N GLN A 222 48.03 64.83 -9.13
CA GLN A 222 49.42 65.29 -9.12
C GLN A 222 49.88 65.78 -10.50
N VAL A 223 49.60 65.04 -11.56
CA VAL A 223 49.97 65.44 -12.94
C VAL A 223 49.24 66.73 -13.34
N LEU A 224 47.95 66.84 -13.01
CA LEU A 224 47.18 68.05 -13.28
C LEU A 224 47.73 69.26 -12.50
N MET A 225 48.04 69.08 -11.21
CA MET A 225 48.63 70.15 -10.38
C MET A 225 50.02 70.57 -10.87
N ALA A 226 50.88 69.61 -11.24
CA ALA A 226 52.22 69.90 -11.75
C ALA A 226 52.18 70.69 -13.06
N ASN A 227 51.25 70.35 -13.96
CA ASN A 227 51.12 70.99 -15.26
C ASN A 227 50.26 72.27 -15.23
N GLN A 228 49.58 72.58 -14.11
CA GLN A 228 48.68 73.73 -14.00
C GLN A 228 49.41 75.05 -14.28
N ALA A 229 50.59 75.25 -13.69
CA ALA A 229 51.37 76.47 -13.87
C ALA A 229 51.90 76.63 -15.32
N GLU A 230 52.31 75.52 -15.95
CA GLU A 230 52.71 75.55 -17.36
C GLU A 230 51.53 75.85 -18.27
N MET A 231 50.36 75.26 -18.01
CA MET A 231 49.13 75.53 -18.75
C MET A 231 48.70 77.00 -18.62
N GLU A 232 48.73 77.56 -17.41
CA GLU A 232 48.45 78.99 -17.18
C GLU A 232 49.45 79.88 -17.91
N ARG A 233 50.74 79.53 -17.90
CA ARG A 233 51.77 80.24 -18.67
C ARG A 233 51.50 80.17 -20.17
N TYR A 234 51.21 78.99 -20.73
CA TYR A 234 50.89 78.85 -22.15
C TYR A 234 49.60 79.60 -22.51
N GLN A 235 48.59 79.59 -21.65
CA GLN A 235 47.38 80.39 -21.85
C GLN A 235 47.70 81.88 -21.91
N GLN A 236 48.49 82.40 -20.97
CA GLN A 236 48.92 83.80 -20.96
C GLN A 236 49.71 84.15 -22.23
N GLN A 237 50.67 83.31 -22.62
CA GLN A 237 51.44 83.47 -23.86
C GLN A 237 50.52 83.52 -25.07
N VAL A 238 49.58 82.58 -25.22
CA VAL A 238 48.64 82.57 -26.35
C VAL A 238 47.77 83.83 -26.35
N THR A 239 47.30 84.31 -25.19
CA THR A 239 46.51 85.54 -25.11
C THR A 239 47.32 86.80 -25.42
N GLY A 240 48.60 86.85 -25.03
CA GLY A 240 49.49 87.98 -25.26
C GLY A 240 50.16 87.97 -26.64
N TYR A 241 50.21 86.80 -27.29
CA TYR A 241 50.94 86.60 -28.55
C TYR A 241 50.48 87.52 -29.68
N GLU A 242 49.18 87.78 -29.77
CA GLU A 242 48.63 88.70 -30.78
C GLU A 242 49.12 90.14 -30.58
N GLU A 243 49.28 90.57 -29.32
CA GLU A 243 49.76 91.91 -28.99
C GLU A 243 51.29 92.01 -29.11
N GLU A 244 52.03 90.99 -28.69
CA GLU A 244 53.47 90.87 -28.94
C GLU A 244 53.78 90.86 -30.44
N LEU A 245 52.99 90.13 -31.24
CA LEU A 245 53.13 90.08 -32.69
C LEU A 245 52.87 91.46 -33.32
N LYS A 246 51.85 92.19 -32.86
CA LYS A 246 51.59 93.56 -33.31
C LYS A 246 52.73 94.51 -32.96
N GLN A 247 53.22 94.48 -31.72
CA GLN A 247 54.34 95.33 -31.29
C GLN A 247 55.62 95.00 -32.07
N ALA A 248 55.95 93.73 -32.25
CA ALA A 248 57.11 93.30 -33.04
C ALA A 248 56.97 93.71 -34.51
N TYR A 249 55.77 93.59 -35.09
CA TYR A 249 55.48 94.06 -36.44
C TYR A 249 55.63 95.57 -36.56
N ASP A 250 55.08 96.36 -35.64
CA ASP A 250 55.17 97.81 -35.65
C ASP A 250 56.62 98.29 -35.45
N HIS A 251 57.37 97.68 -34.53
CA HIS A 251 58.80 97.95 -34.35
C HIS A 251 59.61 97.63 -35.61
N ALA A 252 59.43 96.43 -36.19
CA ALA A 252 60.13 96.04 -37.42
C ALA A 252 59.75 96.96 -38.59
N LYS A 253 58.50 97.40 -38.67
CA LYS A 253 58.02 98.37 -39.65
C LYS A 253 58.67 99.74 -39.43
N GLU A 254 58.76 100.23 -38.20
CA GLU A 254 59.42 101.48 -37.85
C GLU A 254 60.92 101.43 -38.16
N GLU A 255 61.63 100.38 -37.77
CA GLU A 255 63.04 100.17 -38.11
C GLU A 255 63.25 100.10 -39.62
N ALA A 256 62.40 99.37 -40.35
CA ALA A 256 62.48 99.32 -41.81
C ALA A 256 62.26 100.69 -42.45
N ILE A 257 61.32 101.50 -41.93
CA ILE A 257 61.12 102.88 -42.38
C ILE A 257 62.32 103.76 -42.03
N GLN A 258 62.88 103.65 -40.83
CA GLN A 258 64.05 104.42 -40.40
C GLN A 258 65.28 104.07 -41.23
N GLU A 259 65.55 102.78 -41.48
CA GLU A 259 66.68 102.37 -42.30
C GLU A 259 66.46 102.77 -43.76
N ALA A 260 65.25 102.58 -44.32
CA ALA A 260 64.94 103.03 -45.68
C ALA A 260 65.07 104.55 -45.84
N THR A 261 64.64 105.35 -44.85
CA THR A 261 64.79 106.81 -44.87
C THR A 261 66.25 107.24 -44.68
N ARG A 262 67.01 106.55 -43.83
CA ARG A 262 68.45 106.77 -43.66
C ARG A 262 69.21 106.44 -44.94
N GLU A 263 68.96 105.28 -45.54
CA GLU A 263 69.52 104.91 -46.84
C GLU A 263 69.13 105.90 -47.93
N ALA A 264 67.86 106.30 -48.01
CA ALA A 264 67.40 107.29 -48.98
C ALA A 264 68.08 108.64 -48.77
N LYS A 265 68.28 109.08 -47.51
CA LYS A 265 69.01 110.30 -47.18
C LYS A 265 70.48 110.20 -47.55
N VAL A 266 71.15 109.09 -47.22
CA VAL A 266 72.55 108.84 -47.61
C VAL A 266 72.70 108.82 -49.13
N LYS A 267 71.80 108.14 -49.86
CA LYS A 267 71.76 108.12 -51.32
C LYS A 267 71.52 109.52 -51.91
N SER A 268 70.60 110.29 -51.34
CA SER A 268 70.33 111.68 -51.74
C SER A 268 71.53 112.59 -51.48
N ASP A 269 72.15 112.49 -50.31
CA ASP A 269 73.34 113.27 -49.94
C ASP A 269 74.55 112.90 -50.82
N LEU A 270 74.75 111.61 -51.14
CA LEU A 270 75.75 111.16 -52.10
C LEU A 270 75.46 111.70 -53.50
N PHE A 271 74.21 111.58 -53.97
CA PHE A 271 73.80 112.10 -55.27
C PHE A 271 74.00 113.62 -55.37
N ASN A 272 73.65 114.37 -54.32
CA ASN A 272 73.89 115.81 -54.26
C ASN A 272 75.38 116.13 -54.28
N LYS A 273 76.22 115.39 -53.54
CA LYS A 273 77.69 115.56 -53.59
C LYS A 273 78.28 115.19 -54.94
N GLU A 274 77.83 114.11 -55.57
CA GLU A 274 78.23 113.74 -56.92
C GLU A 274 77.82 114.82 -57.92
N TRP A 275 76.61 115.37 -57.80
CA TRP A 275 76.14 116.48 -58.61
C TRP A 275 76.99 117.75 -58.40
N GLU A 276 77.29 118.13 -57.15
CA GLU A 276 78.18 119.25 -56.84
C GLU A 276 79.60 119.03 -57.39
N SER A 277 80.17 117.84 -57.24
CA SER A 277 81.48 117.49 -57.79
C SER A 277 81.48 117.51 -59.32
N THR A 278 80.40 117.02 -59.94
CA THR A 278 80.23 117.04 -61.41
C THR A 278 80.07 118.47 -61.91
N LYS A 279 79.31 119.30 -61.20
CA LYS A 279 79.16 120.74 -61.47
C LYS A 279 80.52 121.44 -61.38
N GLN A 280 81.30 121.21 -60.31
CA GLN A 280 82.65 121.74 -60.17
C GLN A 280 83.59 121.25 -61.30
N GLY A 281 83.47 119.99 -61.71
CA GLY A 281 84.19 119.44 -62.85
C GLY A 281 83.85 120.15 -64.16
N TYR A 282 82.56 120.39 -64.43
CA TYR A 282 82.13 121.17 -65.58
C TYR A 282 82.55 122.64 -65.48
N GLU A 283 82.49 123.27 -64.31
CA GLU A 283 82.99 124.64 -64.11
C GLU A 283 84.50 124.74 -64.37
N LEU A 284 85.30 123.76 -63.92
CA LEU A 284 86.73 123.67 -64.24
C LEU A 284 86.98 123.43 -65.73
N GLN A 285 86.17 122.59 -66.39
CA GLN A 285 86.25 122.40 -67.84
C GLN A 285 85.93 123.69 -68.59
N VAL A 286 84.87 124.41 -68.20
CA VAL A 286 84.52 125.72 -68.76
C VAL A 286 85.68 126.70 -68.56
N LEU A 287 86.24 126.81 -67.35
CA LEU A 287 87.43 127.64 -67.10
C LEU A 287 88.62 127.25 -67.99
N SER A 288 88.87 125.96 -68.19
CA SER A 288 89.96 125.49 -69.06
C SER A 288 89.70 125.80 -70.54
N LEU A 289 88.44 125.69 -70.98
CA LEU A 289 88.02 126.03 -72.34
C LEU A 289 88.06 127.54 -72.56
N GLU A 290 87.65 128.34 -71.57
CA GLU A 290 87.79 129.79 -71.59
C GLU A 290 89.26 130.21 -71.68
N GLN A 291 90.14 129.61 -70.85
CA GLN A 291 91.58 129.82 -70.96
C GLN A 291 92.14 129.37 -72.32
N THR A 292 91.64 128.28 -72.88
CA THR A 292 92.04 127.80 -74.21
C THR A 292 91.57 128.75 -75.31
N ILE A 293 90.34 129.26 -75.23
CA ILE A 293 89.79 130.29 -76.12
C ILE A 293 90.62 131.57 -76.00
N GLN A 294 91.01 131.96 -74.79
CA GLN A 294 91.86 133.13 -74.55
C GLN A 294 93.22 132.96 -75.22
N ARG A 295 93.85 131.80 -75.05
CA ARG A 295 95.13 131.46 -75.71
C ARG A 295 94.99 131.35 -77.23
N GLN A 296 93.87 130.82 -77.74
CA GLN A 296 93.57 130.80 -79.17
C GLN A 296 93.34 132.22 -79.72
N ASN A 297 92.70 133.10 -78.96
CA ASN A 297 92.57 134.52 -79.31
C ASN A 297 93.93 135.23 -79.33
N GLU A 298 94.81 134.93 -78.39
CA GLU A 298 96.21 135.39 -78.40
C GLU A 298 96.97 134.87 -79.63
N GLN A 299 96.76 133.61 -80.00
CA GLN A 299 97.33 133.04 -81.24
C GLN A 299 96.73 133.67 -82.50
N ILE A 300 95.42 133.93 -82.55
CA ILE A 300 94.76 134.61 -83.67
C ILE A 300 95.28 136.04 -83.79
N THR A 301 95.47 136.75 -82.69
CA THR A 301 96.05 138.10 -82.70
C THR A 301 97.53 138.08 -83.10
N GLN A 302 98.31 137.09 -82.68
CA GLN A 302 99.68 136.86 -83.17
C GLN A 302 99.73 136.54 -84.67
N ILE A 303 98.85 135.65 -85.17
CA ILE A 303 98.76 135.32 -86.59
C ILE A 303 98.25 136.53 -87.38
N SER A 304 97.32 137.31 -86.84
CA SER A 304 96.82 138.54 -87.47
C SER A 304 97.90 139.63 -87.55
N THR A 305 98.73 139.76 -86.51
CA THR A 305 99.90 140.66 -86.54
C THR A 305 100.98 140.15 -87.48
N GLN A 306 101.26 138.84 -87.53
CA GLN A 306 102.12 138.24 -88.55
C GLN A 306 101.57 138.40 -89.98
N LEU A 307 100.25 138.34 -90.15
CA LEU A 307 99.57 138.60 -91.43
C LEU A 307 99.71 140.07 -91.83
N GLN A 308 99.56 141.01 -90.89
CA GLN A 308 99.81 142.43 -91.13
C GLN A 308 101.28 142.72 -91.43
N GLU A 309 102.22 142.07 -90.75
CA GLU A 309 103.66 142.19 -91.01
C GLU A 309 104.04 141.58 -92.36
N THR A 310 103.47 140.45 -92.75
CA THR A 310 103.69 139.84 -94.07
C THR A 310 103.02 140.64 -95.19
N LEU A 311 101.86 141.26 -94.95
CA LEU A 311 101.27 142.26 -95.85
C LEU A 311 102.17 143.49 -96.02
N LYS A 312 102.79 143.97 -94.93
CA LYS A 312 103.80 145.04 -94.97
C LYS A 312 105.04 144.63 -95.74
N GLN A 313 105.56 143.42 -95.51
CA GLN A 313 106.71 142.87 -96.23
C GLN A 313 106.42 142.62 -97.71
N SER A 314 105.19 142.24 -98.09
CA SER A 314 104.81 142.13 -99.51
C SER A 314 104.61 143.48 -100.19
N GLN A 315 104.13 144.50 -99.47
CA GLN A 315 104.06 145.88 -99.98
C GLN A 315 105.45 146.51 -100.15
N ASP A 316 106.37 146.30 -99.21
CA ASP A 316 107.76 146.79 -99.32
C ASP A 316 108.56 146.07 -100.41
N LEU A 317 108.26 144.79 -100.71
CA LEU A 317 108.88 144.07 -101.83
C LEU A 317 108.37 144.57 -103.19
N ALA A 318 107.11 144.97 -103.30
CA ALA A 318 106.55 145.55 -104.52
C ALA A 318 107.09 146.98 -104.77
N MET A 319 107.33 147.77 -103.72
CA MET A 319 107.89 149.12 -103.81
C MET A 319 109.39 149.15 -104.16
N ARG A 320 110.13 148.05 -104.00
CA ARG A 320 111.57 147.93 -104.34
C ARG A 320 111.87 147.37 -105.73
N ALA A 321 110.88 146.97 -106.52
CA ALA A 321 111.08 146.29 -107.81
C ALA A 321 110.87 147.18 -109.07
N PHE A 322 110.62 148.50 -108.94
CA PHE A 322 110.37 149.35 -110.12
C PHE A 322 111.21 150.64 -110.22
N SER A 323 112.26 150.82 -109.41
CA SER A 323 113.22 151.93 -109.56
C SER A 323 114.66 151.44 -109.80
N SER A 324 115.02 151.36 -111.09
CA SER A 324 116.34 151.18 -111.73
C SER A 324 116.79 149.73 -112.07
N SER A 325 117.14 149.36 -113.31
CA SER A 325 117.79 150.16 -114.38
C SER A 325 117.65 149.61 -115.83
N THR A 326 117.40 150.57 -116.74
CA THR A 326 117.99 150.75 -118.08
C THR A 326 119.41 151.34 -117.87
N SER A 327 120.54 150.95 -118.48
CA SER A 327 120.82 150.10 -119.65
C SER A 327 122.26 149.53 -119.71
N SER A 328 122.37 148.26 -120.15
CA SER A 328 123.38 147.68 -121.08
C SER A 328 123.01 146.20 -121.33
N ASN A 329 121.97 145.83 -122.10
CA ASN A 329 121.63 145.90 -123.54
C ASN A 329 122.35 144.89 -124.47
N SER A 330 121.64 143.80 -124.84
CA SER A 330 121.28 143.47 -126.23
C SER A 330 120.31 142.28 -126.32
N GLY A 331 119.17 142.49 -126.99
CA GLY A 331 118.25 141.43 -127.42
C GLY A 331 116.77 141.73 -127.18
N ASN A 332 115.89 141.98 -128.16
CA ASN A 332 115.85 142.92 -129.29
C ASN A 332 114.39 142.86 -129.81
N LYS A 333 113.81 144.02 -130.17
CA LYS A 333 112.44 144.31 -130.63
C LYS A 333 111.32 144.36 -129.60
#